data_AF-A0A0A8VBV4-F1
#
_entry.id   AF-A0A0A8VBV4-F1
#
_cell.length_a   1.000
_cell.length_b   1.000
_cell.length_c   1.000
_cell.angle_alpha   90.00
_cell.angle_beta   90.00
_cell.angle_gamma   90.00
#
_symmetry.space_group_name_H-M   'P 1'
#
loop_
_entity.id
_entity.type
_entity.pdbx_description
1 polymer ?
#
loop_
_entity_poly.entity_id
_entity_poly.type
_entity_poly.pdbx_seq_one_letter_code
_entity_poly.pdbx_strand_id
1 'polypeptide(L)' 'MASGRKNPRTGGVIFAIALPRDELDAILAEDPFNAVAHYDVIEFTPTMTSDSLTALKGL' A
#
# COMPACT_ATOMS: atom_id res chain seq x y z
N MET A 1 11.13 1.48 -4.81
CA MET A 1 9.73 1.19 -4.44
C MET A 1 9.23 0.05 -5.29
N ALA A 2 8.20 -0.68 -4.85
CA ALA A 2 7.79 -1.92 -5.48
C ALA A 2 6.27 -2.11 -5.42
N SER A 3 5.76 -3.03 -6.23
CA SER A 3 4.41 -3.58 -6.11
C SER A 3 4.47 -4.97 -6.72
N GLY A 4 3.51 -5.83 -6.39
CA GLY A 4 3.49 -7.13 -7.04
C GLY A 4 2.49 -8.10 -6.47
N ARG A 5 2.47 -9.29 -7.05
CA ARG A 5 1.67 -10.40 -6.56
C ARG A 5 2.25 -10.97 -5.27
N LYS A 6 1.38 -11.46 -4.40
CA LYS A 6 1.76 -12.39 -3.32
C LYS A 6 2.22 -13.72 -3.93
N ASN A 7 3.08 -14.44 -3.21
CA ASN A 7 3.47 -15.81 -3.53
C ASN A 7 3.21 -16.71 -2.30
N PRO A 8 2.22 -17.63 -2.32
CA PRO A 8 1.37 -18.03 -3.45
C PRO A 8 0.44 -16.92 -3.98
N ARG A 9 -0.13 -17.09 -5.19
CA ARG A 9 -0.95 -16.08 -5.92
C ARG A 9 -2.34 -15.89 -5.28
N THR A 10 -2.36 -15.40 -4.04
CA THR A 10 -3.59 -15.14 -3.27
C THR A 10 -3.99 -13.66 -3.25
N GLY A 11 -3.20 -12.80 -3.87
CA GLY A 11 -3.47 -11.36 -3.95
C GLY A 11 -2.28 -10.56 -4.48
N GLY A 12 -2.26 -9.27 -4.19
CA GLY A 12 -1.16 -8.36 -4.48
C GLY A 12 -0.79 -7.48 -3.29
N VAL A 13 0.31 -6.73 -3.43
CA VAL A 13 0.78 -5.71 -2.51
C VAL A 13 1.10 -4.46 -3.31
N ILE A 14 0.60 -3.32 -2.83
CA ILE A 14 0.84 -1.98 -3.37
C ILE A 14 1.26 -1.11 -2.19
N PHE A 15 2.27 -0.24 -2.38
CA PHE A 15 2.58 0.81 -1.41
C PHE A 15 1.87 2.09 -1.81
N ALA A 16 1.07 2.62 -0.89
CA ALA A 16 0.52 3.98 -0.98
C ALA A 16 1.47 4.93 -0.22
N ILE A 17 1.73 6.11 -0.77
CA ILE A 17 2.62 7.10 -0.15
C ILE A 17 1.77 8.23 0.42
N ALA A 18 1.91 8.47 1.72
CA ALA A 18 1.56 9.69 2.45
C ALA A 18 0.27 10.40 1.99
N LEU A 19 -0.86 9.71 2.15
CA LEU A 19 -2.17 10.34 2.11
C LEU A 19 -2.95 9.99 3.39
N PRO A 20 -3.78 10.91 3.93
CA PRO A 20 -4.62 10.63 5.09
C PRO A 20 -5.50 9.40 4.88
N ARG A 21 -5.78 8.67 5.97
CA ARG A 21 -6.55 7.43 5.89
C ARG A 21 -7.90 7.60 5.19
N ASP A 22 -8.62 8.67 5.52
CA ASP A 22 -9.94 8.95 4.95
C ASP A 22 -9.88 9.20 3.43
N GLU A 23 -8.80 9.80 2.95
CA GLU A 23 -8.58 10.01 1.51
C GLU A 23 -8.29 8.69 0.80
N LEU A 24 -7.51 7.79 1.45
CA LEU A 24 -7.26 6.45 0.92
C LEU A 24 -8.55 5.66 0.82
N ASP A 25 -9.35 5.69 1.87
CA ASP A 25 -10.60 4.94 1.94
C ASP A 25 -11.61 5.47 0.90
N ALA A 26 -11.64 6.77 0.63
CA ALA A 26 -12.45 7.35 -0.44
C ALA A 26 -12.00 6.87 -1.83
N ILE A 27 -10.69 6.88 -2.11
CA ILE A 27 -10.14 6.37 -3.37
C ILE A 27 -10.44 4.87 -3.52
N LEU A 28 -10.23 4.10 -2.45
CA LEU A 28 -10.52 2.67 -2.46
C LEU A 28 -12.00 2.41 -2.65
N ALA A 29 -12.92 3.21 -2.11
CA ALA A 29 -14.36 3.03 -2.30
C ALA A 29 -14.81 3.20 -3.77
N GLU A 30 -14.09 4.01 -4.55
CA GLU A 30 -14.36 4.22 -5.98
C GLU A 30 -13.80 3.11 -6.88
N ASP A 31 -12.95 2.23 -6.34
CA ASP A 31 -12.29 1.21 -7.13
C ASP A 31 -13.27 0.07 -7.53
N PRO A 32 -13.47 -0.21 -8.83
CA PRO A 32 -14.33 -1.31 -9.26
C PRO A 32 -13.88 -2.69 -8.77
N PHE A 33 -12.62 -2.86 -8.34
CA PHE A 33 -12.12 -4.11 -7.80
C PHE A 33 -12.76 -4.51 -6.47
N ASN A 34 -13.43 -3.62 -5.73
CA ASN A 34 -14.18 -4.00 -4.53
C ASN A 34 -15.24 -5.08 -4.79
N ALA A 35 -15.71 -5.22 -6.03
CA ALA A 35 -16.65 -6.27 -6.41
C ALA A 35 -16.02 -7.69 -6.44
N VAL A 36 -14.70 -7.78 -6.55
CA VAL A 36 -13.97 -9.04 -6.81
C VAL A 36 -12.70 -9.22 -5.95
N ALA A 37 -12.38 -8.25 -5.09
CA ALA A 37 -11.21 -8.24 -4.23
C ALA A 37 -11.53 -7.59 -2.89
N HIS A 38 -10.77 -7.97 -1.87
CA HIS A 38 -10.77 -7.34 -0.56
C HIS A 38 -9.46 -6.59 -0.35
N TYR A 39 -9.56 -5.35 0.11
CA TYR A 39 -8.41 -4.51 0.45
C TYR A 39 -8.12 -4.59 1.95
N ASP A 40 -6.89 -5.01 2.27
CA ASP A 40 -6.33 -4.90 3.62
C ASP A 40 -5.36 -3.71 3.65
N VAL A 41 -5.73 -2.65 4.34
CA VAL A 41 -4.89 -1.46 4.51
C VAL A 41 -4.08 -1.59 5.80
N ILE A 42 -2.75 -1.58 5.67
CA ILE A 42 -1.82 -1.68 6.79
C ILE A 42 -0.96 -0.43 6.80
N GLU A 43 -1.01 0.33 7.89
CA GLU A 43 -0.08 1.43 8.13
C GLU A 43 1.32 0.89 8.36
N PHE A 44 2.28 1.46 7.65
CA PHE A 44 3.66 0.99 7.66
C PHE A 44 4.63 2.16 7.72
N THR A 45 5.34 2.27 8.84
CA THR A 45 6.44 3.21 9.04
C THR A 45 7.78 2.48 8.86
N PRO A 46 8.52 2.72 7.76
CA PRO A 46 9.81 2.08 7.54
C PRO A 46 10.85 2.57 8.54
N THR A 47 11.44 1.66 9.32
CA THR A 47 12.53 1.99 10.26
C THR A 47 13.91 1.73 9.67
N MET A 48 13.99 0.99 8.56
CA MET A 48 15.21 0.69 7.83
C MET A 48 14.95 0.75 6.33
N THR A 49 15.86 1.40 5.59
CA THR A 49 15.78 1.61 4.15
C THR A 49 17.18 1.49 3.54
N SER A 50 17.27 1.19 2.24
CA SER A 50 18.51 1.45 1.51
C SER A 50 18.72 2.96 1.33
N ASP A 51 19.94 3.37 0.98
CA ASP A 51 20.30 4.78 0.80
C ASP A 51 19.37 5.47 -0.21
N SER A 52 19.03 4.78 -1.30
CA SER A 52 18.12 5.27 -2.35
C SER A 52 16.68 5.47 -1.90
N LEU A 53 16.30 4.98 -0.72
CA LEU A 53 14.95 5.06 -0.15
C LEU A 53 14.91 5.79 1.20
N THR A 54 15.99 6.49 1.56
CA THR A 54 16.11 7.22 2.84
C THR A 54 14.94 8.16 3.13
N ALA A 55 14.35 8.76 2.08
CA ALA A 55 13.18 9.64 2.21
C ALA A 55 11.94 8.96 2.80
N LEU A 56 11.88 7.63 2.84
CA LEU A 56 10.76 6.87 3.40
C LEU A 56 10.95 6.55 4.88
N LYS A 57 12.13 6.79 5.46
CA LYS A 57 12.43 6.36 6.82
C LYS A 57 11.71 7.25 7.85
N GLY A 58 10.91 6.64 8.71
CA GLY A 58 10.17 7.34 9.76
C GLY A 58 8.95 8.13 9.29
N LEU A 59 8.51 7.91 8.04
CA LEU A 59 7.21 8.40 7.57
C LEU A 59 6.04 7.80 8.35
#